data_AF-A0A6D2Y5D0-F1
#
_entry.id   AF-A0A6D2Y5D0-F1
#
_cell.length_a   1.000
_cell.length_b   1.000
_cell.length_c   1.000
_cell.angle_alpha   90.00
_cell.angle_beta   90.00
_cell.angle_gamma   90.00
#
_symmetry.space_group_name_H-M   'P 1'
#
loop_
_entity.id
_entity.type
_entity.pdbx_description
1 polymer ?
#
loop_
_entity_poly.entity_id
_entity_poly.type
_entity_poly.pdbx_seq_one_letter_code
_entity_poly.pdbx_strand_id
1 'polypeptide(L)' 'MEGDFSVCRNCKRHVVSANFTLHEAYCLRFLVLCPECEEPVPKETTEEHCKVEHQQAWRAVEN' A
#
# COMPACT_ATOMS: atom_id res chain seq x y z
N MET A 1 -13.44 -20.76 -13.20
CA MET A 1 -13.88 -20.63 -11.80
C MET A 1 -13.72 -19.17 -11.45
N GLU A 2 -14.81 -18.41 -11.44
CA GLU A 2 -14.81 -17.10 -10.76
C GLU A 2 -14.68 -17.39 -9.26
N GLY A 3 -13.60 -16.95 -8.64
CA GLY A 3 -13.44 -17.06 -7.20
C GLY A 3 -14.18 -15.90 -6.53
N ASP A 4 -14.86 -16.16 -5.41
CA ASP A 4 -15.44 -15.07 -4.61
C ASP A 4 -14.32 -14.15 -4.12
N PHE A 5 -14.50 -12.84 -4.23
CA PHE A 5 -13.56 -11.84 -3.74
C PHE A 5 -14.15 -11.05 -2.58
N SER A 6 -13.29 -10.67 -1.63
CA SER A 6 -13.59 -9.74 -0.55
C SER A 6 -12.62 -8.56 -0.59
N VAL A 7 -13.09 -7.38 -0.21
CA VAL A 7 -12.25 -6.16 -0.18
C VAL A 7 -11.59 -6.03 1.18
N CYS A 8 -10.26 -6.01 1.21
CA CYS A 8 -9.50 -5.81 2.44
C CYS A 8 -9.63 -4.35 2.90
N ARG A 9 -10.04 -4.12 4.15
CA ARG A 9 -10.21 -2.75 4.67
C ARG A 9 -8.88 -2.03 4.91
N ASN A 10 -7.79 -2.77 5.08
CA ASN A 10 -6.45 -2.23 5.38
C ASN A 10 -5.73 -1.73 4.12
N CYS A 11 -5.81 -2.46 3.00
CA CYS A 11 -5.12 -2.10 1.75
C CYS A 11 -6.05 -1.79 0.56
N LYS A 12 -7.37 -1.90 0.74
CA LYS A 12 -8.41 -1.67 -0.27
C LYS A 12 -8.38 -2.60 -1.50
N ARG A 13 -7.53 -3.63 -1.51
CA ARG A 13 -7.44 -4.59 -2.62
C ARG A 13 -8.53 -5.66 -2.56
N HIS A 14 -8.95 -6.12 -3.74
CA HIS A 14 -9.75 -7.33 -3.89
C HIS A 14 -8.88 -8.56 -3.63
N VAL A 15 -9.32 -9.41 -2.72
CA VAL A 15 -8.59 -10.61 -2.31
C VAL A 15 -9.52 -11.80 -2.43
N VAL A 16 -9.03 -12.90 -3.00
CA VAL A 16 -9.80 -14.14 -3.09
C VAL A 16 -10.21 -14.57 -1.69
N SER A 17 -11.49 -14.85 -1.50
CA SER A 17 -12.10 -15.10 -0.18
C SER A 17 -11.43 -16.27 0.54
N ALA A 18 -10.97 -17.30 -0.19
CA ALA A 18 -10.21 -18.42 0.35
C ALA A 18 -8.90 -18.01 1.07
N ASN A 19 -8.30 -16.88 0.68
CA ASN A 19 -7.05 -16.37 1.25
C ASN A 19 -7.26 -15.14 2.13
N PHE A 20 -8.50 -14.69 2.34
CA PHE A 20 -8.77 -13.39 2.96
C PHE A 20 -8.26 -13.29 4.39
N THR A 21 -8.49 -14.29 5.24
CA THR A 21 -8.04 -14.27 6.64
C THR A 21 -6.52 -14.15 6.77
N LEU A 22 -5.79 -14.91 5.93
CA LEU A 22 -4.33 -14.85 5.90
C LEU A 22 -3.85 -13.47 5.42
N HIS A 23 -4.45 -12.97 4.33
CA HIS A 23 -4.15 -11.64 3.82
C HIS A 23 -4.44 -10.56 4.86
N GLU A 24 -5.58 -10.60 5.54
CA GLU A 24 -5.99 -9.57 6.49
C GLU A 24 -5.01 -9.49 7.66
N ALA A 25 -4.62 -10.64 8.22
CA ALA A 25 -3.63 -10.71 9.29
C ALA A 25 -2.26 -10.15 8.85
N TYR A 26 -1.79 -10.54 7.65
CA TYR A 26 -0.55 -10.01 7.08
C TYR A 26 -0.64 -8.50 6.85
N CYS A 27 -1.71 -8.06 6.20
CA CYS A 27 -1.92 -6.67 5.82
C CYS A 27 -2.00 -5.77 7.04
N LEU A 28 -2.77 -6.14 8.07
CA LEU A 28 -2.87 -5.40 9.33
C LEU A 28 -1.51 -5.28 10.01
N ARG A 29 -0.72 -6.35 10.02
CA ARG A 29 0.55 -6.40 10.74
C ARG A 29 1.66 -5.65 10.01
N PHE A 30 1.76 -5.77 8.69
CA PHE A 30 2.96 -5.38 7.95
C PHE A 30 2.76 -4.26 6.95
N LEU A 31 1.54 -3.98 6.50
CA LEU A 31 1.30 -2.95 5.47
C LEU A 31 0.65 -1.69 6.05
N VAL A 32 0.88 -0.56 5.39
CA VAL A 32 0.14 0.70 5.54
C VAL A 32 -0.19 1.24 4.16
N LEU A 33 -1.17 2.14 4.07
CA LEU A 33 -1.36 2.91 2.85
C LEU A 33 -0.40 4.11 2.87
N CYS A 34 0.29 4.33 1.76
CA CYS A 34 1.07 5.53 1.56
C CYS A 34 0.14 6.75 1.65
N PRO A 35 0.49 7.80 2.41
CA PRO A 35 -0.36 8.98 2.56
C PRO A 35 -0.47 9.82 1.28
N GLU A 36 0.44 9.64 0.31
CA GLU A 36 0.48 10.44 -0.93
C GLU A 36 -0.22 9.75 -2.10
N CYS A 37 -0.04 8.44 -2.27
CA CYS A 37 -0.57 7.70 -3.41
C CYS A 37 -1.54 6.56 -3.05
N GLU A 38 -1.81 6.34 -1.76
CA GLU A 38 -2.69 5.28 -1.25
C GLU A 38 -2.28 3.85 -1.63
N GLU A 39 -1.06 3.65 -2.13
CA GLU A 39 -0.55 2.31 -2.38
C GLU A 39 -0.21 1.58 -1.06
N PRO A 40 -0.44 0.25 -0.97
CA PRO A 40 -0.04 -0.53 0.20
C PRO A 40 1.47 -0.75 0.21
N VAL A 41 2.14 -0.29 1.26
CA VAL A 41 3.61 -0.35 1.43
C VAL A 41 3.96 -1.05 2.73
N PRO A 42 5.04 -1.84 2.81
CA PRO A 42 5.55 -2.34 4.08
C PRO A 42 5.84 -1.19 5.06
N LYS A 43 5.41 -1.37 6.31
CA LYS A 43 5.60 -0.40 7.41
C LYS A 43 7.05 0.05 7.53
N GLU A 44 7.98 -0.91 7.44
CA GLU A 44 9.41 -0.67 7.59
C GLU A 44 10.03 0.15 6.45
N THR A 45 9.43 0.14 5.26
CA THR A 45 9.95 0.84 4.07
C THR A 45 9.09 2.01 3.62
N THR A 46 8.08 2.41 4.39
CA THR A 46 7.15 3.47 3.99
C THR A 46 7.85 4.82 3.82
N GLU A 47 8.81 5.14 4.70
CA GLU A 47 9.60 6.37 4.59
C GLU A 47 10.44 6.40 3.31
N GLU A 48 11.11 5.29 2.99
CA GLU A 48 11.93 5.20 1.78
C GLU A 48 11.06 5.28 0.52
N HIS A 49 9.91 4.59 0.51
CA HIS A 49 8.93 4.72 -0.57
C HIS A 49 8.56 6.18 -0.83
N CYS A 50 8.26 6.95 0.22
CA CYS A 50 7.91 8.36 0.05
C CYS A 50 9.09 9.19 -0.48
N LYS A 51 10.31 8.92 -0.03
CA LYS A 51 11.52 9.61 -0.52
C LYS A 51 11.85 9.28 -1.97
N VAL A 52 11.64 8.06 -2.44
CA VAL A 52 12.02 7.68 -3.80
C VAL A 52 10.92 8.05 -4.80
N GLU A 53 9.66 7.76 -4.45
CA GLU A 53 8.54 7.86 -5.39
C GLU A 53 7.85 9.24 -5.35
N HIS A 54 7.89 9.93 -4.21
CA HIS A 54 7.13 11.16 -3.98
C HIS A 54 7.99 12.36 -3.57
N GLN A 55 9.32 12.22 -3.50
CA GLN A 55 10.17 13.37 -3.31
C GLN A 55 9.98 14.30 -4.50
N GLN A 56 9.32 15.43 -4.25
CA GLN A 56 9.22 16.51 -5.20
C GLN A 56 10.64 16.84 -5.62
N ALA A 57 10.99 16.52 -6.87
CA ALA A 57 12.17 17.07 -7.51
C ALA A 57 11.98 18.57 -7.45
N TRP A 58 12.62 19.21 -6.46
CA TRP A 58 12.70 20.65 -6.38
C TRP A 58 13.20 21.09 -7.75
N ARG A 59 12.32 21.68 -8.56
CA ARG A 59 12.74 22.40 -9.74
C ARG A 59 13.60 23.52 -9.18
N ALA A 60 14.90 23.38 -9.34
CA ALA A 60 15.83 24.48 -9.29
C ALA A 60 15.42 25.48 -10.38
N VAL A 61 14.44 26.30 -10.07
CA VAL A 61 14.27 27.62 -10.66
C VAL A 61 14.80 28.57 -9.61
N GLU A 62 15.53 29.58 -10.10
CA GLU A 62 16.16 30.71 -9.40
C GLU A 62 17.59 30.38 -8.92
N ASN A 63 18.66 31.00 -9.45
CA ASN A 63 18.81 32.31 -10.11
C ASN A 63 20.00 32.27 -11.10
#